data_AF-A0AAW0TJV3-F1
#
_entry.id   AF-A0AAW0TJV3-F1
#
_cell.length_a   1.000
_cell.length_b   1.000
_cell.length_c   1.000
_cell.angle_alpha   90.00
_cell.angle_beta   90.00
_cell.angle_gamma   90.00
#
_symmetry.space_group_name_H-M   'P 1'
#
loop_
_entity.id
_entity.type
_entity.pdbx_description
1 polymer ?
#
loop_
_entity_poly.entity_id
_entity_poly.type
_entity_poly.pdbx_seq_one_letter_code
_entity_poly.pdbx_strand_id
1 'polypeptide(L)'
;MYLISGDSVTADLPADFPHIIGSLRPAQQFLAFGQDIINVYEKGTFTGKSDYSKEDLPKFKIGEAASLVITSYNPWTVYTGEYYTGDSLCVTPYTDLNLTSNPPVPMVGYYPYISKMGVPMTIKSARHGCYSDDVVQPAPVIKLDGRTEAGGWGPIV
;
A
#
# COMPACT_ATOMS: atom_id res chain seq x y z
N MET A 1 -4.06 6.04 -13.82
CA MET A 1 -3.08 5.91 -12.72
C MET A 1 -2.38 4.59 -12.89
N TYR A 2 -1.05 4.58 -12.85
CA TYR A 2 -0.24 3.36 -12.98
C TYR A 2 0.56 3.18 -11.69
N LEU A 3 0.66 1.93 -11.23
CA LEU A 3 1.37 1.53 -10.02
C LEU A 3 2.41 0.51 -10.44
N ILE A 4 3.66 0.76 -10.03
CA ILE A 4 4.80 -0.09 -10.36
C ILE A 4 5.52 -0.35 -9.03
N SER A 5 5.83 -1.62 -8.76
CA SER A 5 6.49 -2.06 -7.53
C SER A 5 7.51 -3.15 -7.83
N GLY A 6 8.64 -3.18 -7.14
CA GLY A 6 9.60 -4.28 -7.26
C GLY A 6 11.04 -3.81 -7.13
N ASP A 7 11.94 -4.77 -7.03
CA ASP A 7 13.39 -4.51 -7.00
C ASP A 7 13.90 -4.33 -8.43
N SER A 8 14.71 -3.30 -8.65
CA SER A 8 15.36 -3.02 -9.94
C SER A 8 14.41 -3.04 -11.15
N VAL A 9 13.19 -2.50 -10.98
CA VAL A 9 12.17 -2.50 -12.04
C VAL A 9 12.50 -1.43 -13.08
N THR A 10 12.64 -1.87 -14.32
CA THR A 10 12.49 -1.02 -15.51
C THR A 10 11.20 -1.44 -16.20
N ALA A 11 10.33 -0.49 -16.48
CA ALA A 11 9.07 -0.74 -17.17
C ALA A 11 8.89 0.28 -18.29
N ASP A 12 8.61 -0.22 -19.48
CA ASP A 12 8.23 0.64 -20.61
C ASP A 12 6.82 1.16 -20.37
N LEU A 13 6.67 2.47 -20.42
CA LEU A 13 5.38 3.12 -20.35
C LEU A 13 4.81 3.21 -21.78
N PRO A 14 3.49 3.05 -21.98
CA PRO A 14 2.86 3.18 -23.29
C PRO A 14 3.31 4.43 -24.05
N ALA A 15 3.39 4.39 -25.38
CA ALA A 15 3.87 5.53 -26.16
C ALA A 15 3.07 6.84 -25.92
N ASP A 16 1.80 6.74 -25.54
CA ASP A 16 0.89 7.86 -25.28
C ASP A 16 1.04 8.47 -23.87
N PHE A 17 1.83 7.82 -23.01
CA PHE A 17 2.00 8.13 -21.59
C PHE A 17 2.65 9.50 -21.28
N PRO A 18 3.59 10.04 -22.07
CA PRO A 18 4.23 11.33 -21.78
C PRO A 18 3.28 12.52 -21.76
N HIS A 19 2.10 12.40 -22.39
CA HIS A 19 1.15 13.51 -22.55
C HIS A 19 0.01 13.52 -21.53
N ILE A 20 -0.02 12.55 -20.60
CA ILE A 20 -1.14 12.35 -19.66
C ILE A 20 -0.73 12.39 -18.17
N ILE A 21 0.55 12.56 -17.85
CA ILE A 21 1.02 12.64 -16.46
C ILE A 21 1.21 14.09 -16.03
N GLY A 22 0.49 14.50 -14.98
CA GLY A 22 0.73 15.78 -14.31
C GLY A 22 1.79 15.72 -13.20
N SER A 23 2.05 14.53 -12.64
CA SER A 23 3.03 14.36 -11.54
C SER A 23 3.41 12.89 -11.31
N LEU A 24 4.64 12.63 -10.87
CA LEU A 24 5.10 11.35 -10.35
C LEU A 24 5.62 11.56 -8.92
N ARG A 25 5.23 10.68 -7.99
CA ARG A 25 5.76 10.66 -6.62
C ARG A 25 6.17 9.22 -6.30
N PRO A 26 7.40 9.00 -5.79
CA PRO A 26 7.74 7.70 -5.26
C PRO A 26 6.90 7.44 -4.01
N ALA A 27 6.25 6.28 -3.96
CA ALA A 27 5.57 5.83 -2.74
C ALA A 27 6.59 5.52 -1.61
N GLN A 28 7.90 5.51 -1.89
CA GLN A 28 8.95 5.10 -0.95
C GLN A 28 10.31 5.78 -1.18
N GLN A 29 11.10 5.85 -0.11
CA GLN A 29 12.56 5.93 -0.17
C GLN A 29 13.12 4.50 -0.26
N PHE A 30 13.81 4.22 -1.38
CA PHE A 30 14.14 2.93 -2.01
C PHE A 30 14.96 1.88 -1.22
N LEU A 31 15.07 1.92 0.12
CA LEU A 31 16.11 1.17 0.85
C LEU A 31 15.61 0.12 1.87
N ALA A 32 14.35 -0.30 1.82
CA ALA A 32 13.82 -1.22 2.83
C ALA A 32 12.99 -2.36 2.22
N PHE A 33 13.58 -3.10 1.27
CA PHE A 33 13.08 -4.45 0.98
C PHE A 33 13.14 -5.27 2.28
N GLY A 34 11.97 -5.69 2.75
CA GLY A 34 11.81 -6.53 3.95
C GLY A 34 11.50 -5.81 5.26
N GLN A 35 11.04 -4.56 5.21
CA GLN A 35 10.45 -3.90 6.39
C GLN A 35 8.95 -3.72 6.19
N ASP A 36 8.21 -3.80 7.29
CA ASP A 36 6.78 -3.53 7.30
C ASP A 36 6.57 -2.01 7.28
N ILE A 37 5.93 -1.52 6.21
CA ILE A 37 5.72 -0.09 5.96
C ILE A 37 4.27 0.15 5.62
N ILE A 38 3.69 1.17 6.22
CA ILE A 38 2.41 1.75 5.82
C ILE A 38 2.62 3.14 5.24
N ASN A 39 2.01 3.40 4.09
CA ASN A 39 1.90 4.72 3.46
C ASN A 39 0.43 5.10 3.41
N VAL A 40 0.09 6.28 3.94
CA VAL A 40 -1.28 6.78 4.01
C VAL A 40 -1.40 8.09 3.24
N TYR A 41 -2.57 8.31 2.65
CA TYR A 41 -2.84 9.45 1.78
C TYR A 41 -4.15 10.13 2.14
N GLU A 42 -4.14 11.45 2.16
CA GLU A 42 -5.28 12.31 2.52
C GLU A 42 -6.51 12.04 1.64
N LYS A 43 -6.31 11.72 0.36
CA LYS A 43 -7.39 11.49 -0.60
C LYS A 43 -7.37 10.05 -1.11
N GLY A 44 -8.44 9.68 -1.80
CA GLY A 44 -8.51 8.43 -2.56
C GLY A 44 -7.42 8.33 -3.63
N THR A 45 -7.23 7.12 -4.13
CA THR A 45 -6.27 6.79 -5.21
C THR A 45 -4.86 7.33 -4.96
N PHE A 46 -4.40 7.32 -3.70
CA PHE A 46 -3.02 7.64 -3.31
C PHE A 46 -2.60 9.08 -3.64
N THR A 47 -3.53 10.03 -3.51
CA THR A 47 -3.30 11.45 -3.83
C THR A 47 -3.37 12.36 -2.60
N GLY A 48 -2.87 13.59 -2.74
CA GLY A 48 -2.87 14.60 -1.68
C GLY A 48 -1.64 14.55 -0.77
N LYS A 49 -1.80 15.03 0.47
CA LYS A 49 -0.76 14.89 1.50
C LYS A 49 -0.58 13.41 1.85
N SER A 50 0.63 13.03 2.22
CA SER A 50 0.97 11.66 2.60
C SER A 50 1.79 11.62 3.88
N ASP A 51 1.63 10.54 4.64
CA ASP A 51 2.50 10.17 5.76
C ASP A 51 2.88 8.70 5.62
N TYR A 52 3.98 8.29 6.26
CA TYR A 52 4.42 6.91 6.24
C TYR A 52 5.13 6.56 7.54
N SER A 53 5.18 5.27 7.85
CA SER A 53 5.91 4.78 9.00
C SER A 53 6.32 3.32 8.87
N LYS A 54 7.40 2.99 9.58
CA LYS A 54 7.89 1.64 9.88
C LYS A 54 7.55 1.19 11.30
N GLU A 55 6.95 2.09 12.06
CA GLU A 55 6.57 1.92 13.47
C GLU A 55 5.08 2.25 13.63
N ASP A 56 4.51 1.91 14.77
CA ASP A 56 3.13 2.29 15.08
C ASP A 56 2.92 3.81 15.00
N LEU A 57 1.80 4.20 14.41
CA LEU A 57 1.37 5.56 14.21
C LEU A 57 0.16 5.84 15.11
N PRO A 58 0.35 6.40 16.32
CA PRO A 58 -0.78 6.77 17.18
C PRO A 58 -1.61 7.90 16.57
N LYS A 59 -1.05 8.66 15.61
CA LYS A 59 -1.79 9.62 14.79
C LYS A 59 -1.06 9.89 13.49
N PHE A 60 -1.80 10.17 12.43
CA PHE A 60 -1.21 10.60 11.16
C PHE A 60 -0.89 12.09 11.17
N LYS A 61 0.27 12.48 10.64
CA LYS A 61 0.64 13.91 10.48
C LYS A 61 -0.27 14.64 9.49
N ILE A 62 -0.93 13.89 8.61
CA ILE A 62 -1.89 14.39 7.63
C ILE A 62 -3.31 14.53 8.18
N GLY A 63 -3.54 14.18 9.46
CA GLY A 63 -4.84 14.19 10.11
C GLY A 63 -5.62 12.91 9.81
N GLU A 64 -6.22 12.85 8.62
CA GLU A 64 -7.05 11.74 8.17
C GLU A 64 -6.56 11.20 6.83
N ALA A 65 -6.68 9.88 6.63
CA ALA A 65 -6.33 9.23 5.38
C ALA A 65 -7.54 8.52 4.76
N ALA A 66 -7.66 8.65 3.44
CA ALA A 66 -8.73 8.07 2.62
C ALA A 66 -8.22 6.99 1.64
N SER A 67 -6.91 6.79 1.54
CA SER A 67 -6.31 5.61 0.90
C SER A 67 -4.98 5.25 1.55
N LEU A 68 -4.55 4.00 1.37
CA LEU A 68 -3.28 3.52 1.91
C LEU A 68 -2.62 2.47 1.01
N VAL A 69 -1.30 2.37 1.10
CA VAL A 69 -0.47 1.31 0.51
C VAL A 69 0.38 0.72 1.61
N ILE A 70 0.36 -0.60 1.76
CA ILE A 70 1.28 -1.32 2.64
C ILE A 70 2.30 -2.07 1.82
N THR A 71 3.55 -2.08 2.28
CA THR A 71 4.62 -2.94 1.78
C THR A 71 5.16 -3.66 2.98
N SER A 72 4.83 -4.94 3.12
CA SER A 72 4.90 -5.63 4.41
C SER A 72 4.88 -7.13 4.23
N TYR A 73 5.43 -7.88 5.19
CA TYR A 73 5.12 -9.30 5.37
C TYR A 73 3.97 -9.51 6.35
N ASN A 74 3.80 -8.59 7.29
CA ASN A 74 2.79 -8.68 8.33
C ASN A 74 1.58 -7.76 8.04
N PRO A 75 0.40 -8.07 8.58
CA PRO A 75 -0.74 -7.16 8.51
C PRO A 75 -0.48 -5.88 9.33
N TRP A 76 -1.27 -4.86 9.05
CA TRP A 76 -1.40 -3.66 9.86
C TRP A 76 -2.84 -3.51 10.33
N THR A 77 -3.07 -2.95 11.51
CA THR A 77 -4.40 -2.55 11.95
C THR A 77 -4.55 -1.04 11.84
N VAL A 78 -5.61 -0.59 11.18
CA VAL A 78 -5.96 0.84 11.02
C VAL A 78 -7.19 1.18 11.84
N TYR A 79 -7.28 2.43 12.27
CA TYR A 79 -8.29 2.91 13.22
C TYR A 79 -8.94 4.20 12.72
N THR A 80 -10.25 4.35 12.98
CA THR A 80 -10.96 5.61 12.67
C THR A 80 -10.62 6.73 13.64
N GLY A 81 -10.18 6.42 14.86
CA GLY A 81 -9.73 7.36 15.87
C GLY A 81 -8.21 7.50 15.96
N GLU A 82 -7.77 8.55 16.64
CA GLU A 82 -6.37 8.67 17.08
C GLU A 82 -6.09 7.73 18.26
N TYR A 83 -4.82 7.44 18.51
CA TYR A 83 -4.33 6.60 19.61
C TYR A 83 -4.99 5.21 19.65
N TYR A 84 -5.21 4.62 18.47
CA TYR A 84 -5.77 3.27 18.29
C TYR A 84 -7.19 3.12 18.86
N THR A 85 -8.00 4.18 18.75
CA THR A 85 -9.40 4.20 19.21
C THR A 85 -10.39 4.13 18.05
N GLY A 86 -11.66 3.85 18.36
CA GLY A 86 -12.73 3.75 17.35
C GLY A 86 -12.75 2.40 16.64
N ASP A 87 -13.44 2.36 15.50
CA ASP A 87 -13.53 1.16 14.67
C ASP A 87 -12.15 0.81 14.11
N SER A 88 -11.89 -0.48 13.97
CA SER A 88 -10.58 -0.98 13.57
C SER A 88 -10.66 -2.06 12.51
N LEU A 89 -9.64 -2.12 11.66
CA LEU A 89 -9.59 -3.03 10.54
C LEU A 89 -8.17 -3.55 10.33
N CYS A 90 -8.00 -4.85 10.19
CA CYS A 90 -6.73 -5.42 9.76
C CYS A 90 -6.62 -5.38 8.23
N VAL A 91 -5.56 -4.78 7.72
CA VAL A 91 -5.23 -4.75 6.29
C VAL A 91 -4.02 -5.66 6.03
N THR A 92 -4.16 -6.58 5.06
CA THR A 92 -3.11 -7.57 4.74
C THR A 92 -2.35 -7.22 3.46
N PRO A 93 -1.05 -7.50 3.37
CA PRO A 93 -0.30 -7.27 2.14
C PRO A 93 -0.54 -8.42 1.15
N TYR A 94 -1.40 -8.20 0.14
CA TYR A 94 -1.77 -9.13 -0.95
C TYR A 94 -2.34 -10.51 -0.54
N THR A 95 -2.98 -11.22 -1.48
CA THR A 95 -3.66 -12.52 -1.23
C THR A 95 -2.87 -13.73 -1.72
N ASP A 96 -2.02 -13.56 -2.74
CA ASP A 96 -1.24 -14.66 -3.31
C ASP A 96 0.15 -14.64 -2.69
N LEU A 97 0.30 -15.37 -1.59
CA LEU A 97 1.56 -15.71 -0.95
C LEU A 97 2.38 -16.57 -1.92
N ASN A 98 2.97 -15.97 -2.96
CA ASN A 98 4.11 -16.58 -3.65
C ASN A 98 5.34 -16.43 -2.74
N LEU A 99 5.29 -17.08 -1.58
CA LEU A 99 6.42 -17.38 -0.69
C LEU A 99 7.41 -18.38 -1.34
N THR A 100 7.18 -18.74 -2.60
CA THR A 100 8.00 -19.67 -3.38
C THR A 100 9.28 -19.03 -3.91
N SER A 101 9.36 -17.70 -3.95
CA SER A 101 10.62 -16.99 -4.21
C SER A 101 11.51 -17.03 -2.98
N ASN A 102 12.78 -17.40 -3.16
CA ASN A 102 13.81 -17.32 -2.13
C ASN A 102 14.87 -16.29 -2.56
N PRO A 103 15.00 -15.13 -1.87
CA PRO A 103 14.25 -14.73 -0.67
C PRO A 103 12.79 -14.36 -0.96
N PRO A 104 11.90 -14.39 0.06
CA PRO A 104 10.53 -13.93 -0.08
C PRO A 104 10.51 -12.46 -0.54
N VAL A 105 9.59 -12.14 -1.44
CA VAL A 105 9.41 -10.76 -1.94
C VAL A 105 8.40 -10.06 -1.02
N PRO A 106 8.70 -8.85 -0.51
CA PRO A 106 7.73 -8.11 0.29
C PRO A 106 6.45 -7.85 -0.51
N MET A 107 5.31 -8.14 0.10
CA MET A 107 4.01 -8.08 -0.56
C MET A 107 3.45 -6.67 -0.47
N VAL A 108 2.71 -6.26 -1.50
CA VAL A 108 2.12 -4.92 -1.58
C VAL A 108 0.59 -5.01 -1.55
N GLY A 109 -0.01 -4.35 -0.58
CA GLY A 109 -1.46 -4.19 -0.46
C GLY A 109 -1.90 -2.80 -0.90
N TYR A 110 -2.76 -2.72 -1.91
CA TYR A 110 -3.29 -1.46 -2.44
C TYR A 110 -4.73 -1.25 -1.99
N TYR A 111 -4.98 -0.13 -1.30
CA TYR A 111 -6.28 0.23 -0.76
C TYR A 111 -6.66 1.63 -1.22
N PRO A 112 -7.15 1.77 -2.47
CA PRO A 112 -7.39 3.08 -3.10
C PRO A 112 -8.53 3.87 -2.46
N TYR A 113 -9.41 3.21 -1.70
CA TYR A 113 -10.56 3.84 -1.03
C TYR A 113 -10.85 3.12 0.29
N ILE A 114 -10.60 3.77 1.42
CA ILE A 114 -10.94 3.22 2.75
C ILE A 114 -12.44 2.97 2.87
N SER A 115 -13.27 3.84 2.30
CA SER A 115 -14.73 3.71 2.30
C SER A 115 -15.25 2.42 1.64
N LYS A 116 -14.43 1.70 0.88
CA LYS A 116 -14.78 0.40 0.28
C LYS A 116 -14.41 -0.80 1.16
N MET A 117 -13.85 -0.56 2.34
CA MET A 117 -13.37 -1.59 3.27
C MET A 117 -14.32 -1.88 4.43
N GLY A 118 -15.55 -1.35 4.41
CA GLY A 118 -16.55 -1.61 5.45
C GLY A 118 -16.40 -0.78 6.73
N VAL A 119 -15.43 0.15 6.79
CA VAL A 119 -15.23 1.12 7.88
C VAL A 119 -15.60 2.55 7.45
N PRO A 120 -15.84 3.48 8.42
CA PRO A 120 -16.03 4.90 8.14
C PRO A 120 -14.97 5.47 7.19
N MET A 121 -15.36 6.50 6.44
CA MET A 121 -14.66 6.99 5.24
C MET A 121 -13.14 7.22 5.37
N THR A 122 -12.64 7.51 6.57
CA THR A 122 -11.24 7.85 6.83
C THR A 122 -10.69 7.18 8.09
N ILE A 123 -9.37 7.02 8.12
CA ILE A 123 -8.60 6.49 9.26
C ILE A 123 -7.63 7.56 9.80
N LYS A 124 -7.25 7.44 11.07
CA LYS A 124 -6.41 8.43 11.80
C LYS A 124 -5.19 7.85 12.49
N SER A 125 -5.16 6.55 12.76
CA SER A 125 -4.00 5.88 13.37
C SER A 125 -3.83 4.45 12.84
N ALA A 126 -2.64 3.90 13.01
CA ALA A 126 -2.31 2.54 12.57
C ALA A 126 -1.26 1.89 13.48
N ARG A 127 -1.32 0.58 13.69
CA ARG A 127 -0.33 -0.21 14.43
C ARG A 127 -0.01 -1.53 13.74
N HIS A 128 1.22 -2.03 13.92
CA HIS A 128 1.69 -3.28 13.36
C HIS A 128 0.94 -4.49 13.89
N GLY A 129 0.67 -5.44 13.02
CA GLY A 129 -0.05 -6.66 13.38
C GLY A 129 -1.56 -6.48 13.25
N CYS A 130 -2.28 -7.55 13.60
CA CYS A 130 -3.72 -7.59 13.50
C CYS A 130 -4.35 -7.62 14.90
N TYR A 131 -5.11 -6.57 15.21
CA TYR A 131 -5.81 -6.38 16.48
C TYR A 131 -7.27 -5.97 16.28
N SER A 132 -7.86 -6.39 15.16
CA SER A 132 -9.28 -6.33 14.87
C SER A 132 -9.74 -7.71 14.44
N ASP A 133 -10.99 -8.06 14.73
CA ASP A 133 -11.61 -9.27 14.18
C ASP A 133 -11.94 -9.09 12.69
N ASP A 134 -12.09 -7.84 12.24
CA ASP A 134 -12.38 -7.50 10.85
C ASP A 134 -11.09 -7.43 10.03
N VAL A 135 -10.91 -8.42 9.15
CA VAL A 135 -9.77 -8.51 8.24
C VAL A 135 -10.22 -8.19 6.82
N VAL A 136 -9.53 -7.23 6.20
CA VAL A 136 -9.75 -6.85 4.81
C VAL A 136 -8.50 -7.15 4.01
N GLN A 137 -8.74 -7.86 2.93
CA GLN A 137 -7.76 -8.14 1.91
C GLN A 137 -7.80 -7.03 0.85
N PRO A 138 -6.67 -6.70 0.23
CA PRO A 138 -6.69 -5.74 -0.86
C PRO A 138 -7.50 -6.36 -2.01
N ALA A 139 -8.34 -5.56 -2.66
CA ALA A 139 -9.04 -6.02 -3.84
C ALA A 139 -8.02 -6.54 -4.87
N PRO A 140 -8.28 -7.65 -5.57
CA PRO A 140 -7.39 -8.16 -6.61
C PRO A 140 -7.43 -7.20 -7.80
N VAL A 141 -6.64 -6.14 -7.77
CA VAL A 141 -6.63 -5.12 -8.82
C VAL A 141 -5.21 -4.66 -9.12
N ILE A 142 -4.28 -5.60 -9.21
CA ILE A 142 -3.19 -5.56 -10.20
C ILE A 142 -2.88 -7.03 -10.52
N LYS A 143 -3.23 -7.51 -11.72
CA LYS A 143 -2.60 -8.75 -12.21
C LYS A 143 -1.12 -8.42 -12.35
N LEU A 144 -0.28 -9.08 -11.56
CA LEU A 144 1.17 -9.04 -11.72
C LEU A 144 1.48 -9.72 -13.05
N ASP A 145 1.45 -8.97 -14.15
CA ASP A 145 1.64 -9.51 -15.49
C ASP A 145 3.12 -9.41 -15.88
N GLY A 146 3.90 -10.33 -15.32
CA GLY A 146 5.29 -10.54 -15.71
C GLY A 146 6.32 -10.25 -14.63
N ARG A 147 7.39 -11.06 -14.67
CA ARG A 147 8.63 -10.89 -13.93
C ARG A 147 9.66 -10.36 -14.92
N THR A 148 10.22 -9.19 -14.67
CA THR A 148 11.39 -8.75 -15.45
C THR A 148 12.60 -9.61 -15.07
N GLU A 149 13.58 -9.73 -15.97
CA GLU A 149 14.83 -10.48 -15.69
C GLU A 149 15.57 -9.95 -14.44
N ALA A 150 15.31 -8.68 -14.07
CA ALA A 150 15.83 -8.01 -12.88
C ALA A 150 15.00 -8.20 -11.59
N GLY A 151 13.93 -9.00 -11.62
CA GLY A 151 13.14 -9.33 -10.42
C GLY A 151 11.97 -8.37 -10.11
N GLY A 152 11.66 -7.47 -11.03
CA GLY A 152 10.54 -6.54 -10.92
C GLY A 152 9.18 -7.19 -11.21
N TRP A 153 8.13 -6.75 -10.50
CA TRP A 153 6.76 -7.25 -10.65
C TRP A 153 5.80 -6.11 -11.03
N GLY A 154 5.32 -6.10 -12.27
CA GLY A 154 4.38 -5.07 -12.72
C GLY A 154 3.65 -5.52 -13.99
N PRO A 155 2.58 -4.83 -14.39
CA PRO A 155 1.97 -5.08 -15.70
C PRO A 155 2.98 -4.74 -16.79
N ILE A 156 3.43 -5.75 -17.55
CA ILE A 156 4.09 -5.55 -18.84
C ILE A 156 3.00 -5.14 -19.84
N VAL A 157 3.11 -3.94 -20.40
CA VAL A 157 2.31 -3.48 -21.55
C VAL A 157 3.15 -3.48 -22.80
#